data_AF-A0A5C6CNL9-F1
#
_entry.id   AF-A0A5C6CNL9-F1
#
_cell.length_a   1.000
_cell.length_b   1.000
_cell.length_c   1.000
_cell.angle_alpha   90.00
_cell.angle_beta   90.00
_cell.angle_gamma   90.00
#
_symmetry.space_group_name_H-M   'P 1'
#
loop_
_entity.id
_entity.type
_entity.pdbx_description
1 polymer ?
#
loop_
_entity_poly.entity_id
_entity_poly.type
_entity_poly.pdbx_seq_one_letter_code
_entity_poly.pdbx_strand_id
1 'polypeptide(L)'
;MDAALIALTDRGVRFTFLGEPFRSRQKIPNEDIVDINFNKVEITDADVEALLSLTNLEGISFWKTDVSDHAIELIAQLPKLTRLNLCGTQVTDASVSTLVGMTLNYIDVADTQLTPQGVKRLRAGLPNAEILS
;
A
#
# COMPACT_ATOMS: atom_id res chain seq x y z
N MET A 1 7.37 -15.04 -4.59
CA MET A 1 6.27 -14.83 -5.53
C MET A 1 5.63 -16.17 -5.82
N ASP A 2 4.43 -16.32 -5.29
CA ASP A 2 3.45 -17.31 -5.74
C ASP A 2 2.78 -16.84 -7.05
N ALA A 3 1.84 -17.64 -7.55
CA ALA A 3 1.16 -17.37 -8.81
C ALA A 3 0.33 -16.07 -8.79
N ALA A 4 -0.25 -15.69 -7.65
CA ALA A 4 -1.05 -14.46 -7.55
C ALA A 4 -0.16 -13.22 -7.74
N LEU A 5 0.99 -13.19 -7.07
CA LEU A 5 1.96 -12.10 -7.22
C LEU A 5 2.57 -12.05 -8.63
N ILE A 6 2.76 -13.20 -9.28
CA ILE A 6 3.23 -13.25 -10.68
C ILE A 6 2.18 -12.63 -11.61
N ALA A 7 0.90 -12.96 -11.45
CA ALA A 7 -0.17 -12.41 -12.28
C ALA A 7 -0.26 -10.87 -12.20
N LEU A 8 0.11 -10.28 -11.06
CA LEU A 8 0.22 -8.82 -10.93
C LEU A 8 1.32 -8.23 -11.82
N THR A 9 2.44 -8.94 -12.00
CA THR A 9 3.51 -8.47 -12.89
C THR A 9 3.08 -8.40 -14.35
N ASP A 10 2.23 -9.33 -14.78
CA ASP A 10 1.65 -9.36 -16.13
C ASP A 10 0.72 -8.16 -16.39
N ARG A 11 0.13 -7.62 -15.32
CA ARG A 11 -0.70 -6.39 -15.34
C ARG A 11 0.10 -5.10 -15.20
N GLY A 12 1.43 -5.20 -15.15
CA GLY A 12 2.32 -4.04 -15.07
C GLY A 12 2.66 -3.57 -13.65
N VAL A 13 2.23 -4.29 -12.62
CA VAL A 13 2.62 -4.01 -11.23
C VAL A 13 4.14 -4.17 -11.10
N ARG A 14 4.77 -3.25 -10.36
CA ARG A 14 6.21 -3.26 -10.12
C ARG A 14 6.49 -3.55 -8.66
N PHE A 15 7.52 -4.35 -8.44
CA PHE A 15 7.99 -4.76 -7.13
C PHE A 15 9.44 -4.30 -6.96
N THR A 16 9.75 -3.80 -5.78
CA THR A 16 11.13 -3.56 -5.31
C THR A 16 11.46 -4.65 -4.32
N PHE A 17 12.70 -5.15 -4.37
CA PHE A 17 13.16 -6.21 -3.50
C PHE A 17 14.47 -5.84 -2.81
N LEU A 18 14.77 -6.51 -1.69
CA LEU A 18 16.04 -6.41 -0.97
C LEU A 18 17.21 -6.97 -1.81
N GLY A 19 18.30 -6.21 -1.93
CA GLY A 19 19.61 -6.69 -2.42
C GLY A 19 19.92 -6.52 -3.92
N GLU A 20 21.03 -7.16 -4.35
CA GLU A 20 21.67 -7.09 -5.69
C GLU A 20 20.79 -7.59 -6.87
N PRO A 21 21.07 -7.18 -8.13
CA PRO A 21 20.19 -7.40 -9.28
C PRO A 21 19.91 -8.88 -9.61
N PHE A 22 18.61 -9.16 -9.68
CA PHE A 22 17.86 -10.42 -9.69
C PHE A 22 18.17 -11.50 -10.73
N ARG A 23 19.24 -11.37 -11.54
CA ARG A 23 19.43 -12.19 -12.75
C ARG A 23 19.72 -13.69 -12.53
N SER A 24 19.83 -14.17 -11.28
CA SER A 24 20.26 -15.53 -10.97
C SER A 24 19.24 -16.43 -10.24
N ARG A 25 18.05 -15.93 -9.85
CA ARG A 25 17.09 -16.72 -9.07
C ARG A 25 15.96 -17.30 -9.93
N GLN A 26 15.65 -18.58 -9.70
CA GLN A 26 14.51 -19.27 -10.34
C GLN A 26 13.16 -18.86 -9.74
N LYS A 27 13.14 -18.44 -8.47
CA LYS A 27 11.97 -17.92 -7.75
C LYS A 27 12.40 -16.77 -6.85
N ILE A 28 11.59 -15.70 -6.82
CA ILE A 28 11.77 -14.60 -5.88
C ILE A 28 11.05 -14.98 -4.57
N PRO A 29 11.66 -14.90 -3.39
CA PRO A 29 10.96 -15.11 -2.12
C PRO A 29 10.00 -13.95 -1.78
N ASN A 30 8.94 -14.19 -1.00
CA ASN A 30 7.98 -13.11 -0.66
C ASN A 30 8.61 -12.15 0.37
N GLU A 31 9.47 -12.67 1.25
CA GLU A 31 10.23 -11.94 2.25
C GLU A 31 11.24 -10.95 1.66
N ASP A 32 11.59 -11.07 0.38
CA ASP A 32 12.50 -10.13 -0.27
C ASP A 32 11.76 -8.89 -0.79
N ILE A 33 10.43 -8.93 -0.92
CA ILE A 33 9.65 -7.81 -1.46
C ILE A 33 9.47 -6.73 -0.38
N VAL A 34 9.87 -5.50 -0.70
CA VAL A 34 9.83 -4.34 0.22
C VAL A 34 8.98 -3.19 -0.26
N ASP A 35 8.83 -3.01 -1.58
CA ASP A 35 7.86 -2.05 -2.12
C ASP A 35 7.06 -2.65 -3.26
N ILE A 36 5.83 -2.18 -3.40
CA ILE A 36 4.96 -2.52 -4.52
C ILE A 36 4.30 -1.26 -5.07
N ASN A 37 4.16 -1.22 -6.39
CA ASN A 37 3.60 -0.09 -7.12
C ASN A 37 2.48 -0.59 -8.06
N PHE A 38 1.26 -0.21 -7.71
CA PHE A 38 0.02 -0.49 -8.45
C PHE A 38 -0.44 0.68 -9.31
N ASN A 39 0.40 1.68 -9.53
CA ASN A 39 0.00 2.96 -10.10
C ASN A 39 -0.74 2.79 -11.43
N LYS A 40 -1.98 3.30 -11.48
CA LYS A 40 -2.86 3.20 -12.66
C LYS A 40 -3.12 1.77 -13.16
N VAL A 41 -2.98 0.79 -12.27
CA VAL A 41 -3.37 -0.59 -12.53
C VAL A 41 -4.75 -0.78 -11.91
N GLU A 42 -5.69 -1.32 -12.69
CA GLU A 42 -6.94 -1.81 -12.14
C GLU A 42 -6.59 -2.92 -11.14
N ILE A 43 -7.12 -2.89 -9.91
CA ILE A 43 -6.88 -3.92 -8.90
C ILE A 43 -8.16 -4.18 -8.10
N THR A 44 -8.22 -5.37 -7.52
CA THR A 44 -9.35 -5.86 -6.73
C THR A 44 -8.91 -6.12 -5.28
N ASP A 45 -9.86 -6.31 -4.38
CA ASP A 45 -9.55 -6.67 -2.99
C ASP A 45 -8.77 -7.99 -2.91
N ALA A 46 -9.03 -8.94 -3.81
CA ALA A 46 -8.26 -10.19 -3.92
C ALA A 46 -6.79 -9.95 -4.30
N ASP A 47 -6.51 -8.93 -5.13
CA ASP A 47 -5.14 -8.52 -5.44
C ASP A 47 -4.43 -7.96 -4.20
N VAL A 48 -5.16 -7.26 -3.33
CA VAL A 48 -4.65 -6.72 -2.06
C VAL A 48 -4.47 -7.82 -1.02
N GLU A 49 -5.37 -8.80 -0.94
CA GLU A 49 -5.24 -9.98 -0.06
C GLU A 49 -3.96 -10.78 -0.35
N ALA A 50 -3.55 -10.89 -1.63
CA ALA A 50 -2.31 -11.56 -2.00
C ALA A 50 -1.07 -10.92 -1.35
N LEU A 51 -1.14 -9.63 -1.00
CA LEU A 51 -0.05 -8.89 -0.37
C LEU A 51 0.18 -9.28 1.08
N LEU A 52 -0.80 -9.90 1.75
CA LEU A 52 -0.68 -10.28 3.17
C LEU A 52 0.42 -11.31 3.42
N SER A 53 0.86 -12.00 2.36
CA SER A 53 2.02 -12.89 2.40
C SER A 53 3.38 -12.17 2.39
N LEU A 54 3.40 -10.86 2.10
CA LEU A 54 4.61 -10.03 1.98
C LEU A 54 4.97 -9.40 3.33
N THR A 55 5.45 -10.22 4.26
CA THR A 55 5.70 -9.81 5.66
C THR A 55 6.79 -8.74 5.84
N ASN A 56 7.59 -8.48 4.81
CA ASN A 56 8.62 -7.44 4.78
C ASN A 56 8.23 -6.21 3.94
N LEU A 57 6.99 -6.13 3.47
CA LEU A 57 6.54 -4.99 2.67
C LEU A 57 6.51 -3.72 3.52
N GLU A 58 7.27 -2.72 3.08
CA GLU A 58 7.41 -1.43 3.75
C GLU A 58 6.69 -0.30 3.02
N GLY A 59 6.52 -0.42 1.70
CA GLY A 59 5.88 0.60 0.88
C GLY A 59 4.85 0.06 -0.11
N ILE A 60 3.71 0.73 -0.17
CA ILE A 60 2.69 0.50 -1.19
C ILE A 60 2.31 1.81 -1.86
N SER A 61 2.25 1.81 -3.18
CA SER A 61 1.66 2.90 -3.95
C SER A 61 0.44 2.44 -4.71
N PHE A 62 -0.71 3.04 -4.39
CA PHE A 62 -2.01 2.89 -5.05
C PHE A 62 -2.38 4.14 -5.86
N TRP A 63 -1.39 4.90 -6.33
CA TRP A 63 -1.66 6.16 -7.01
C TRP A 63 -2.57 5.95 -8.23
N LYS A 64 -3.70 6.66 -8.23
CA LYS A 64 -4.74 6.58 -9.27
C LYS A 64 -5.22 5.15 -9.53
N THR A 65 -5.57 4.44 -8.47
CA THR A 65 -6.32 3.18 -8.53
C THR A 65 -7.65 3.29 -7.80
N ASP A 66 -8.55 2.33 -8.04
CA ASP A 66 -9.89 2.32 -7.43
C ASP A 66 -9.93 1.63 -6.06
N VAL A 67 -8.84 1.67 -5.29
CA VAL A 67 -8.82 1.06 -3.94
C VAL A 67 -9.82 1.72 -3.01
N SER A 68 -10.50 0.87 -2.24
CA SER A 68 -11.55 1.24 -1.29
C SER A 68 -11.05 1.25 0.15
N ASP A 69 -11.92 1.63 1.08
CA ASP A 69 -11.63 1.58 2.52
C ASP A 69 -11.32 0.14 3.00
N HIS A 70 -11.86 -0.88 2.33
CA HIS A 70 -11.61 -2.29 2.67
C HIS A 70 -10.16 -2.69 2.36
N ALA A 71 -9.59 -2.21 1.26
CA ALA A 71 -8.17 -2.42 0.95
C ALA A 71 -7.27 -1.87 2.07
N ILE A 72 -7.67 -0.79 2.74
CA ILE A 72 -6.94 -0.21 3.88
C ILE A 72 -6.99 -1.14 5.10
N GLU A 73 -8.12 -1.78 5.37
CA GLU A 73 -8.26 -2.79 6.43
C GLU A 73 -7.37 -4.01 6.19
N LEU A 74 -7.23 -4.42 4.92
CA LEU A 74 -6.36 -5.52 4.54
C LEU A 74 -4.89 -5.16 4.78
N ILE A 75 -4.40 -4.06 4.17
CA ILE A 75 -2.97 -3.69 4.28
C ILE A 75 -2.56 -3.29 5.71
N ALA A 76 -3.49 -2.93 6.58
CA ALA A 76 -3.22 -2.67 8.00
C ALA A 76 -2.68 -3.91 8.74
N GLN A 77 -2.86 -5.12 8.18
CA GLN A 77 -2.30 -6.36 8.72
C GLN A 77 -0.82 -6.54 8.37
N LEU A 78 -0.25 -5.70 7.50
CA LEU A 78 1.16 -5.78 7.10
C LEU A 78 2.05 -5.17 8.18
N PRO A 79 2.88 -5.98 8.86
CA PRO A 79 3.53 -5.56 10.11
C PRO A 79 4.64 -4.53 9.93
N LYS A 80 5.13 -4.35 8.70
CA LYS A 80 6.25 -3.44 8.38
C LYS A 80 5.86 -2.30 7.46
N LEU A 81 4.58 -2.16 7.11
CA LEU A 81 4.15 -1.12 6.19
C LEU A 81 4.29 0.26 6.86
N THR A 82 5.16 1.10 6.29
CA THR A 82 5.45 2.45 6.81
C THR A 82 5.24 3.56 5.79
N ARG A 83 5.19 3.23 4.49
CA ARG A 83 5.00 4.20 3.39
C ARG A 83 3.76 3.83 2.58
N LEU A 84 2.80 4.75 2.48
CA LEU A 84 1.55 4.51 1.77
C LEU A 84 1.18 5.68 0.88
N ASN A 85 1.01 5.44 -0.42
CA ASN A 85 0.48 6.44 -1.34
C ASN A 85 -0.95 6.06 -1.76
N LEU A 86 -1.93 6.86 -1.35
CA LEU A 86 -3.35 6.74 -1.67
C LEU A 86 -3.82 7.86 -2.61
N CYS A 87 -2.90 8.58 -3.25
CA CYS A 87 -3.25 9.74 -4.04
C CYS A 87 -4.18 9.37 -5.21
N GLY A 88 -5.32 10.04 -5.33
CA GLY A 88 -6.29 9.80 -6.40
C GLY A 88 -7.05 8.48 -6.27
N THR A 89 -7.29 8.01 -5.04
CA THR A 89 -8.07 6.80 -4.73
C THR A 89 -9.44 7.14 -4.15
N GLN A 90 -10.28 6.12 -3.93
CA GLN A 90 -11.65 6.28 -3.44
C GLN A 90 -11.77 6.16 -1.91
N VAL A 91 -10.64 6.22 -1.19
CA VAL A 91 -10.58 6.13 0.28
C VAL A 91 -11.28 7.32 0.93
N THR A 92 -12.03 7.04 2.00
CA THR A 92 -12.89 8.00 2.72
C THR A 92 -12.47 8.17 4.19
N ASP A 93 -13.21 9.01 4.92
CA ASP A 93 -13.04 9.18 6.37
C ASP A 93 -13.23 7.87 7.18
N ALA A 94 -13.85 6.83 6.61
CA ALA A 94 -14.04 5.54 7.27
C ALA A 94 -12.71 4.82 7.55
N SER A 95 -11.71 4.99 6.66
CA SER A 95 -10.39 4.40 6.86
C SER A 95 -9.52 5.13 7.89
N VAL A 96 -9.88 6.33 8.33
CA VAL A 96 -9.01 7.16 9.18
C VAL A 96 -8.66 6.47 10.49
N SER A 97 -9.60 5.77 11.13
CA SER A 97 -9.31 5.03 12.37
C SER A 97 -8.30 3.91 12.14
N THR A 98 -8.39 3.23 11.00
CA THR A 98 -7.47 2.15 10.62
C THR A 98 -6.09 2.73 10.32
N LEU A 99 -6.01 3.79 9.51
CA LEU A 99 -4.75 4.46 9.16
C LEU A 99 -4.01 4.98 10.40
N VAL A 100 -4.73 5.53 11.38
CA VAL A 100 -4.15 6.01 12.65
C VAL A 100 -3.65 4.85 13.53
N GLY A 101 -4.18 3.63 13.37
CA GLY A 101 -3.69 2.44 14.05
C GLY A 101 -2.40 1.86 13.45
N MET A 102 -2.00 2.32 12.27
CA MET A 102 -0.79 1.85 11.57
C MET A 102 0.44 2.66 11.98
N THR A 103 1.63 2.08 11.84
CA THR A 103 2.90 2.76 12.11
C THR A 103 3.46 3.39 10.83
N LEU A 104 2.77 4.39 10.30
CA LEU A 104 3.15 5.07 9.06
C LEU A 104 4.14 6.22 9.31
N ASN A 105 5.18 6.31 8.48
CA ASN A 105 6.12 7.43 8.42
C ASN A 105 5.78 8.39 7.28
N TYR A 106 5.12 7.89 6.23
CA TYR A 106 4.69 8.68 5.07
C TYR A 106 3.32 8.22 4.62
N ILE A 107 2.42 9.17 4.40
CA ILE A 107 1.14 8.93 3.76
C ILE A 107 0.74 10.08 2.83
N ASP A 108 0.34 9.75 1.61
CA ASP A 108 -0.24 10.70 0.67
C ASP A 108 -1.73 10.39 0.49
N VAL A 109 -2.59 11.33 0.87
CA VAL A 109 -4.04 11.28 0.73
C VAL A 109 -4.58 12.39 -0.19
N ALA A 110 -3.72 13.02 -0.99
CA ALA A 110 -4.17 14.02 -1.96
C ALA A 110 -5.14 13.41 -2.98
N ASP A 111 -6.14 14.17 -3.43
CA ASP A 111 -7.16 13.70 -4.37
C ASP A 111 -7.92 12.42 -3.90
N THR A 112 -8.02 12.17 -2.59
CA THR A 112 -8.90 11.14 -2.01
C THR A 112 -10.29 11.71 -1.68
N GLN A 113 -11.18 10.88 -1.13
CA GLN A 113 -12.48 11.30 -0.61
C GLN A 113 -12.45 11.67 0.89
N LEU A 114 -11.25 11.84 1.48
CA LEU A 114 -11.14 12.34 2.85
C LEU A 114 -11.65 13.77 2.94
N THR A 115 -12.41 14.05 3.99
CA THR A 115 -12.84 15.42 4.29
C THR A 115 -11.71 16.20 4.96
N PRO A 116 -11.76 17.55 5.00
CA PRO A 116 -10.83 18.33 5.83
C PRO A 116 -10.82 17.91 7.30
N GLN A 117 -11.94 17.41 7.82
CA GLN A 117 -12.02 16.87 9.19
C GLN A 117 -11.31 15.51 9.29
N GLY A 118 -11.45 14.65 8.29
CA GLY A 118 -10.72 13.39 8.18
C GLY A 118 -9.21 13.60 8.18
N VAL A 119 -8.71 14.49 7.31
CA VAL A 119 -7.29 14.87 7.26
C VAL A 119 -6.81 15.44 8.60
N LYS A 120 -7.61 16.28 9.27
CA LYS A 120 -7.26 16.80 10.61
C LYS A 120 -7.11 15.68 11.64
N ARG A 121 -8.01 14.69 11.63
CA ARG A 121 -7.93 13.51 12.52
C ARG A 121 -6.72 12.65 12.19
N LEU A 122 -6.43 12.44 10.91
CA LEU A 122 -5.25 11.72 10.44
C LEU A 122 -3.96 12.37 10.95
N ARG A 123 -3.82 13.71 10.79
CA ARG A 123 -2.67 14.48 11.31
C ARG A 123 -2.53 14.41 12.83
N ALA A 124 -3.65 14.37 13.56
CA ALA A 124 -3.63 14.23 15.02
C ALA A 124 -3.22 12.81 15.46
N GLY A 125 -3.60 11.79 14.71
CA GLY A 125 -3.32 10.39 15.02
C GLY A 125 -1.94 9.88 14.55
N LEU A 126 -1.36 10.52 13.53
CA LEU A 126 -0.04 10.21 12.99
C LEU A 126 0.92 11.41 13.13
N PRO A 127 1.22 11.87 14.37
CA PRO A 127 1.92 13.14 14.59
C PRO A 127 3.36 13.20 14.06
N ASN A 128 3.97 12.04 13.79
CA ASN A 128 5.34 11.93 13.28
C ASN A 128 5.39 11.56 11.79
N ALA A 129 4.24 11.30 11.16
CA ALA A 129 4.20 10.94 9.74
C ALA A 129 4.26 12.20 8.87
N GLU A 130 4.98 12.13 7.76
CA GLU A 130 4.82 13.06 6.66
C GLU A 130 3.48 12.79 5.97
N ILE A 131 2.57 13.79 6.01
CA ILE A 131 1.23 13.68 5.46
C ILE A 131 1.05 14.71 4.35
N LEU A 132 0.88 14.22 3.12
CA LEU A 132 0.45 15.01 1.96
C LEU A 132 -1.08 14.88 1.81
N SER A 133 -1.77 16.00 1.60
CA SER A 133 -3.23 16.07 1.54
C SER A 133 -3.69 17.29 0.76
#